data_AF-A0A2G9XNM5-F1
#
_entry.id   AF-A0A2G9XNM5-F1
#
_cell.length_a   1.000
_cell.length_b   1.000
_cell.length_c   1.000
_cell.angle_alpha   90.00
_cell.angle_beta   90.00
_cell.angle_gamma   90.00
#
_symmetry.space_group_name_H-M   'P 1'
#
loop_
_entity.id
_entity.type
_entity.pdbx_description
1 polymer ?
#
loop_
_entity_poly.entity_id
_entity_poly.type
_entity_poly.pdbx_seq_one_letter_code
_entity_poly.pdbx_strand_id
1 'polypeptide(L)'
;MNKNSIEQALIDPHFNPQLPRYVETFSRLIHFAFENNNPQRLELHVEYNKRSPTLEWWQESCEAQLSPFLPNDTLIKILRWQEKNSGDKPHARYILSERGGIRFDYGLDEWEGEGQTTDVSLLDHALYEKRWNDYQKGTAAFDLVDKILVRGIKMS
;
A
#
# COMPACT_ATOMS: atom_id res chain seq x y z
N MET A 1 12.57 -20.05 15.95
CA MET A 1 12.27 -18.60 15.94
C MET A 1 11.29 -18.35 14.81
N ASN A 2 10.05 -17.97 15.12
CA ASN A 2 9.15 -17.43 14.11
C ASN A 2 9.75 -16.10 13.67
N LYS A 3 10.52 -16.09 12.57
CA LYS A 3 10.91 -14.82 11.94
C LYS A 3 9.61 -14.21 11.46
N ASN A 4 9.32 -12.95 11.72
CA ASN A 4 8.18 -12.30 11.11
C ASN A 4 8.56 -11.76 9.71
N SER A 5 7.57 -11.37 8.90
CA SER A 5 7.85 -10.86 7.54
C SER A 5 8.64 -9.56 7.58
N ILE A 6 9.66 -9.44 6.72
CA ILE A 6 10.52 -8.25 6.63
C ILE A 6 10.21 -7.36 5.43
N GLU A 7 9.45 -7.87 4.45
CA GLU A 7 8.98 -7.11 3.30
C GLU A 7 7.45 -7.07 3.28
N GLN A 8 6.89 -5.88 3.11
CA GLN A 8 5.45 -5.69 3.05
C GLN A 8 5.09 -4.73 1.92
N ALA A 9 4.15 -5.16 1.08
CA ALA A 9 3.55 -4.35 0.03
C ALA A 9 2.05 -4.25 0.30
N LEU A 10 1.59 -3.01 0.48
CA LEU A 10 0.19 -2.65 0.64
C LEU A 10 -0.31 -2.16 -0.71
N ILE A 11 -1.28 -2.85 -1.31
CA ILE A 11 -1.80 -2.55 -2.64
C ILE A 11 -3.21 -2.00 -2.46
N ASP A 12 -3.38 -0.72 -2.74
CA ASP A 12 -4.70 -0.08 -2.82
C ASP A 12 -4.73 0.91 -4.00
N PRO A 13 -5.25 0.48 -5.17
CA PRO A 13 -5.32 1.32 -6.36
C PRO A 13 -6.00 2.67 -6.14
N HIS A 14 -6.92 2.75 -5.17
CA HIS A 14 -7.77 3.92 -4.96
C HIS A 14 -7.40 4.74 -3.73
N PHE A 15 -6.26 4.47 -3.11
CA PHE A 15 -5.76 5.23 -1.97
C PHE A 15 -5.77 6.74 -2.26
N ASN A 16 -6.35 7.50 -1.32
CA ASN A 16 -6.38 8.95 -1.39
C ASN A 16 -5.95 9.56 -0.04
N PRO A 17 -4.80 10.25 0.03
CA PRO A 17 -4.28 10.81 1.28
C PRO A 17 -5.15 11.94 1.85
N GLN A 18 -6.03 12.55 1.06
CA GLN A 18 -6.92 13.61 1.55
C GLN A 18 -8.20 13.09 2.21
N LEU A 19 -8.44 11.78 2.16
CA LEU A 19 -9.65 11.19 2.72
C LEU A 19 -9.30 10.39 3.98
N PRO A 20 -9.83 10.78 5.17
CA PRO A 20 -9.48 10.15 6.44
C PRO A 20 -9.60 8.62 6.45
N ARG A 21 -10.65 8.05 5.83
CA ARG A 21 -10.87 6.59 5.77
C ARG A 21 -9.71 5.78 5.19
N TYR A 22 -8.95 6.35 4.25
CA TYR A 22 -7.77 5.69 3.67
C TYR A 22 -6.54 5.87 4.56
N VAL A 23 -6.36 7.09 5.10
CA VAL A 23 -5.23 7.43 5.98
C VAL A 23 -5.30 6.63 7.28
N GLU A 24 -6.47 6.55 7.90
CA GLU A 24 -6.69 5.81 9.15
C GLU A 24 -6.35 4.33 8.99
N THR A 25 -6.92 3.68 7.98
CA THR A 25 -6.60 2.28 7.67
C THR A 25 -5.11 2.08 7.46
N PHE A 26 -4.50 2.88 6.59
CA PHE A 26 -3.08 2.72 6.28
C PHE A 26 -2.21 2.95 7.52
N SER A 27 -2.57 3.91 8.38
CA SER A 27 -1.90 4.15 9.66
C SER A 27 -2.00 2.97 10.62
N ARG A 28 -3.16 2.28 10.67
CA ARG A 28 -3.36 1.08 11.49
C ARG A 28 -2.52 -0.09 10.98
N LEU A 29 -2.44 -0.25 9.66
CA LEU A 29 -1.59 -1.27 9.03
C LEU A 29 -0.10 -1.00 9.28
N ILE A 30 0.35 0.26 9.16
CA ILE A 30 1.70 0.69 9.56
C ILE A 30 1.96 0.34 11.02
N HIS A 31 1.06 0.74 11.91
CA HIS A 31 1.22 0.50 13.34
C HIS A 31 1.38 -0.98 13.64
N PHE A 32 0.49 -1.81 13.10
CA PHE A 32 0.56 -3.25 13.26
C PHE A 32 1.87 -3.84 12.70
N ALA A 33 2.35 -3.34 11.57
CA ALA A 33 3.60 -3.75 10.96
C ALA A 33 4.82 -3.42 11.85
N PHE A 34 4.84 -2.25 12.49
CA PHE A 34 5.97 -1.79 13.31
C PHE A 34 5.89 -2.20 14.80
N GLU A 35 4.71 -2.53 15.33
CA GLU A 35 4.59 -3.07 16.69
C GLU A 35 5.08 -4.51 16.78
N ASN A 36 4.76 -5.31 15.78
CA ASN A 36 5.07 -6.73 15.79
C ASN A 36 6.43 -7.01 15.14
N ASN A 37 6.88 -6.13 14.23
CA ASN A 37 8.09 -6.28 13.41
C ASN A 37 8.83 -4.96 13.27
N ASN A 38 10.00 -5.01 12.63
CA ASN A 38 10.62 -3.82 12.07
C ASN A 38 10.89 -4.10 10.58
N PRO A 39 9.90 -3.89 9.70
CA PRO A 39 10.03 -4.25 8.29
C PRO A 39 11.19 -3.48 7.65
N GLN A 40 12.03 -4.19 6.90
CA GLN A 40 13.12 -3.57 6.14
C GLN A 40 12.59 -2.86 4.90
N ARG A 41 11.41 -3.27 4.42
CA ARG A 41 10.74 -2.69 3.25
C ARG A 41 9.25 -2.60 3.52
N LEU A 42 8.71 -1.39 3.45
CA LEU A 42 7.28 -1.10 3.47
C LEU A 42 6.92 -0.21 2.29
N GLU A 43 6.03 -0.71 1.43
CA GLU A 43 5.63 -0.04 0.21
C GLU A 43 4.10 0.08 0.10
N LEU A 44 3.64 1.21 -0.43
CA LEU A 44 2.25 1.42 -0.83
C LEU A 44 2.17 1.54 -2.35
N HIS A 45 1.39 0.67 -2.97
CA HIS A 45 1.21 0.60 -4.42
C HIS A 45 -0.20 1.09 -4.76
N VAL A 46 -0.27 2.12 -5.60
CA VAL A 46 -1.53 2.79 -5.97
C VAL A 46 -1.64 2.97 -7.48
N GLU A 47 -2.84 3.20 -8.00
CA GLU A 47 -3.04 3.51 -9.41
C GLU A 47 -2.69 4.99 -9.67
N TYR A 48 -1.96 5.24 -10.75
CA TYR A 48 -1.78 6.58 -11.28
C TYR A 48 -3.02 6.98 -12.08
N ASN A 49 -3.67 8.07 -11.67
CA ASN A 49 -4.75 8.68 -12.43
C ASN A 49 -4.23 9.96 -13.10
N LYS A 50 -4.38 10.09 -14.42
CA LYS A 50 -3.96 11.27 -15.19
C LYS A 50 -4.68 12.57 -14.78
N ARG A 51 -5.81 12.45 -14.07
CA ARG A 51 -6.54 13.57 -13.47
C ARG A 51 -6.09 13.87 -12.03
N SER A 52 -5.18 13.07 -11.47
CA SER A 52 -4.62 13.34 -10.15
C SER A 52 -3.84 14.65 -10.15
N PRO A 53 -3.73 15.30 -8.99
CA PRO A 53 -2.86 16.45 -8.82
C PRO A 53 -1.39 16.14 -9.13
N THR A 54 -0.56 17.18 -9.22
CA THR A 54 0.86 17.06 -9.58
C THR A 54 1.62 16.17 -8.60
N LEU A 55 2.81 15.72 -9.00
CA LEU A 55 3.67 14.89 -8.15
C LEU A 55 4.02 15.62 -6.84
N GLU A 56 4.29 16.92 -6.91
CA GLU A 56 4.61 17.76 -5.77
C GLU A 56 3.44 17.81 -4.78
N TRP A 57 2.23 18.10 -5.27
CA TRP A 57 1.03 18.11 -4.43
C TRP A 57 0.78 16.73 -3.80
N TRP A 58 1.00 15.66 -4.55
CA TRP A 58 0.85 14.29 -4.07
C TRP A 58 1.83 13.97 -2.96
N GLN A 59 3.10 14.36 -3.14
CA GLN A 59 4.14 14.20 -2.13
C GLN A 59 3.80 14.97 -0.87
N GLU A 60 3.49 16.27 -0.98
CA GLU A 60 3.11 17.12 0.17
C GLU A 60 1.89 16.56 0.91
N SER A 61 0.89 16.08 0.17
CA SER A 61 -0.31 15.46 0.76
C SER A 61 0.03 14.18 1.52
N CYS A 62 0.82 13.29 0.93
CA CYS A 62 1.21 12.05 1.61
C CYS A 62 2.11 12.33 2.81
N GLU A 63 3.05 13.28 2.70
CA GLU A 63 3.92 13.68 3.82
C GLU A 63 3.12 14.27 4.97
N ALA A 64 2.22 15.20 4.71
CA ALA A 64 1.39 15.82 5.74
C ALA A 64 0.51 14.80 6.49
N GLN A 65 -0.01 13.81 5.78
CA GLN A 65 -1.02 12.88 6.31
C GLN A 65 -0.42 11.60 6.86
N LEU A 66 0.70 11.10 6.32
CA LEU A 66 1.26 9.80 6.70
C LEU A 66 2.48 9.90 7.62
N SER A 67 3.29 10.94 7.49
CA SER A 67 4.50 11.11 8.32
C SER A 67 4.23 11.05 9.84
N PRO A 68 3.11 11.60 10.38
CA PRO A 68 2.82 11.53 11.81
C PRO A 68 2.61 10.10 12.36
N PHE A 69 2.24 9.15 11.50
CA PHE A 69 1.94 7.77 11.89
C PHE A 69 3.15 6.84 11.76
N LEU A 70 4.19 7.28 11.07
CA LEU A 70 5.40 6.51 10.81
C LEU A 70 6.44 6.74 11.93
N PRO A 71 7.06 5.68 12.47
CA PRO A 71 8.12 5.83 13.47
C PRO A 71 9.28 6.69 12.95
N ASN A 72 10.03 7.32 13.86
CA ASN A 72 11.21 8.10 13.48
C ASN A 72 12.20 7.27 12.68
N ASP A 73 12.85 7.94 11.71
CA ASP A 73 13.81 7.35 10.78
C ASP A 73 13.28 6.21 9.90
N THR A 74 11.97 5.93 9.93
CA THR A 74 11.34 5.02 8.97
C THR A 74 11.00 5.74 7.68
N LEU A 75 11.03 4.98 6.60
CA LEU A 75 10.76 5.48 5.26
C LEU A 75 9.86 4.51 4.55
N ILE A 76 8.72 5.00 4.07
CA ILE A 76 7.85 4.24 3.18
C ILE A 76 8.03 4.74 1.76
N LYS A 77 7.89 3.82 0.81
CA LYS A 77 7.88 4.14 -0.61
C LYS A 77 6.46 4.04 -1.12
N ILE A 78 5.96 5.09 -1.75
CA ILE A 78 4.66 5.08 -2.42
C ILE A 78 4.93 5.05 -3.91
N LEU A 79 4.38 4.08 -4.62
CA LEU A 79 4.61 3.83 -6.04
C LEU A 79 3.28 3.96 -6.79
N ARG A 80 3.24 4.83 -7.81
CA ARG A 80 2.06 5.01 -8.66
C ARG A 80 2.24 4.29 -9.99
N TRP A 81 1.30 3.40 -10.29
CA TRP A 81 1.35 2.49 -11.43
C TRP A 81 0.28 2.83 -12.45
N GLN A 82 0.60 2.71 -13.74
CA GLN A 82 -0.38 2.76 -14.82
C GLN A 82 -0.38 1.44 -15.59
N GLU A 83 -1.49 1.13 -16.29
CA GLU A 83 -1.54 -0.04 -17.17
C GLU A 83 -0.41 0.01 -18.20
N LYS A 84 0.16 -1.16 -18.53
CA LYS A 84 0.95 -1.33 -19.75
C LYS A 84 0.01 -1.34 -20.94
N ASN A 85 0.51 -1.03 -22.13
CA ASN A 85 -0.28 -1.03 -23.38
C ASN A 85 -1.19 -2.28 -23.49
N SER A 86 -2.51 -2.08 -23.36
CA SER A 86 -3.54 -3.13 -23.40
C SER A 86 -3.39 -4.25 -22.35
N GLY A 87 -2.68 -3.98 -21.26
CA GLY A 87 -2.53 -4.86 -20.11
C GLY A 87 -3.60 -4.63 -19.05
N ASP A 88 -3.55 -5.44 -17.98
CA ASP A 88 -4.40 -5.21 -16.81
C ASP A 88 -4.04 -3.89 -16.13
N LYS A 89 -5.05 -3.23 -15.56
CA LYS A 89 -4.87 -2.13 -14.62
C LYS A 89 -4.83 -2.63 -13.17
N PRO A 90 -4.13 -1.94 -12.24
CA PRO A 90 -4.28 -2.20 -10.81
C PRO A 90 -5.76 -2.03 -10.41
N HIS A 91 -6.38 -3.06 -9.84
CA HIS A 91 -7.80 -3.02 -9.46
C HIS A 91 -8.10 -3.72 -8.14
N ALA A 92 -7.42 -4.82 -7.84
CA ALA A 92 -7.60 -5.56 -6.61
C ALA A 92 -6.73 -5.00 -5.48
N ARG A 93 -7.15 -5.27 -4.24
CA ARG A 93 -6.47 -4.81 -3.03
C ARG A 93 -5.84 -5.97 -2.30
N TYR A 94 -4.59 -5.78 -1.90
CA TYR A 94 -3.79 -6.84 -1.31
C TYR A 94 -2.93 -6.31 -0.16
N ILE A 95 -2.73 -7.18 0.83
CA ILE A 95 -1.60 -7.09 1.74
C ILE A 95 -0.69 -8.25 1.36
N LEU A 96 0.49 -7.96 0.82
CA LEU A 96 1.45 -8.97 0.39
C LEU A 96 2.73 -8.89 1.21
N SER A 97 3.37 -10.03 1.42
CA SER A 97 4.70 -10.14 2.00
C SER A 97 5.53 -11.18 1.25
N GLU A 98 6.79 -11.36 1.63
CA GLU A 98 7.64 -12.42 1.06
C GLU A 98 7.20 -13.85 1.44
N ARG A 99 6.09 -14.00 2.18
CA ARG A 99 5.57 -15.27 2.69
C ARG A 99 4.18 -15.65 2.21
N GLY A 100 3.46 -14.72 1.63
CA GLY A 100 2.05 -14.90 1.31
C GLY A 100 1.33 -13.58 1.14
N GLY A 101 0.04 -13.66 0.86
CA GLY A 101 -0.79 -12.48 0.67
C GLY A 101 -2.25 -12.71 1.00
N ILE A 102 -2.92 -11.62 1.37
CA ILE A 102 -4.35 -11.58 1.65
C ILE A 102 -4.99 -10.62 0.65
N ARG A 103 -6.16 -11.00 0.13
CA ARG A 103 -6.99 -10.18 -0.75
C ARG A 103 -8.18 -9.61 0.01
N PHE A 104 -8.49 -8.35 -0.29
CA PHE A 104 -9.70 -7.67 0.14
C PHE A 104 -10.59 -7.39 -1.08
N ASP A 105 -11.89 -7.60 -0.94
CA ASP A 105 -12.82 -7.42 -2.05
C ASP A 105 -13.20 -5.94 -2.27
N TYR A 106 -13.79 -5.29 -1.27
CA TYR A 106 -14.37 -3.95 -1.45
C TYR A 106 -13.40 -2.78 -1.19
N GLY A 107 -12.37 -2.97 -0.36
CA GLY A 107 -11.57 -1.87 0.19
C GLY A 107 -10.59 -2.33 1.25
N LEU A 108 -9.50 -1.58 1.45
CA LEU A 108 -8.83 -1.56 2.75
C LEU A 108 -9.45 -0.47 3.64
N ASP A 109 -10.10 0.53 3.07
CA ASP A 109 -10.64 1.71 3.76
C ASP A 109 -11.85 1.43 4.67
N GLU A 110 -12.09 2.35 5.60
CA GLU A 110 -13.26 2.33 6.47
C GLU A 110 -14.53 2.81 5.74
N TRP A 111 -15.64 2.12 5.98
CA TRP A 111 -16.95 2.56 5.52
C TRP A 111 -17.57 3.55 6.52
N GLU A 112 -18.21 4.62 6.02
CA GLU A 112 -18.78 5.69 6.87
C GLU A 112 -20.11 5.30 7.58
N GLY A 113 -20.65 4.10 7.31
CA GLY A 113 -21.89 3.60 7.92
C GLY A 113 -21.71 2.31 8.75
N GLU A 114 -22.77 1.86 9.40
CA GLU A 114 -22.74 0.63 10.21
C GLU A 114 -23.15 -0.62 9.40
N GLY A 115 -22.60 -1.78 9.79
CA GLY A 115 -23.10 -3.10 9.37
C GLY A 115 -22.64 -3.62 7.99
N GLN A 116 -21.77 -2.89 7.29
CA GLN A 116 -21.16 -3.42 6.06
C GLN A 116 -20.05 -4.43 6.40
N THR A 117 -19.96 -5.49 5.60
CA THR A 117 -18.92 -6.51 5.71
C THR A 117 -18.18 -6.60 4.38
N THR A 118 -16.94 -7.06 4.41
CA THR A 118 -16.13 -7.30 3.22
C THR A 118 -15.50 -8.67 3.33
N ASP A 119 -15.39 -9.35 2.19
CA ASP A 119 -14.71 -10.63 2.14
C ASP A 119 -13.20 -10.43 2.15
N VAL A 120 -12.55 -11.21 3.02
CA VAL A 120 -11.11 -11.29 3.16
C VAL A 120 -10.69 -12.72 2.92
N SER A 121 -9.80 -12.94 1.97
CA SER A 121 -9.35 -14.29 1.59
C SER A 121 -7.83 -14.39 1.57
N LEU A 122 -7.32 -15.51 2.07
CA LEU A 122 -5.92 -15.86 1.87
C LEU A 122 -5.71 -16.24 0.40
N LEU A 123 -4.66 -15.71 -0.22
CA LEU A 123 -4.28 -16.09 -1.57
C LEU A 123 -3.74 -17.53 -1.57
N ASP A 124 -4.19 -18.34 -2.53
CA ASP A 124 -3.47 -19.57 -2.84
C ASP A 124 -2.04 -19.25 -3.30
N HIS A 125 -1.14 -20.22 -3.19
CA HIS A 125 0.28 -20.00 -3.41
C HIS A 125 0.59 -19.47 -4.83
N ALA A 126 -0.05 -20.01 -5.87
CA ALA A 126 0.21 -19.62 -7.25
C ALA A 126 -0.28 -18.19 -7.53
N LEU A 127 -1.47 -17.85 -7.03
CA LEU A 127 -2.01 -16.50 -7.16
C LEU A 127 -1.17 -15.50 -6.34
N TYR A 128 -0.76 -15.87 -5.13
CA TYR A 128 0.15 -15.08 -4.31
C TYR A 128 1.44 -14.76 -5.07
N GLU A 129 2.15 -15.76 -5.59
CA GLU A 129 3.42 -15.55 -6.29
C GLU A 129 3.24 -14.65 -7.50
N LYS A 130 2.16 -14.85 -8.27
CA LYS A 130 1.82 -13.96 -9.38
C LYS A 130 1.64 -12.53 -8.90
N ARG A 131 0.80 -12.29 -7.89
CA ARG A 131 0.52 -10.93 -7.38
C ARG A 131 1.73 -10.28 -6.73
N TRP A 132 2.56 -11.04 -6.03
CA TRP A 132 3.82 -10.54 -5.49
C TRP A 132 4.73 -10.05 -6.61
N ASN A 133 4.89 -10.84 -7.66
CA ASN A 133 5.72 -10.51 -8.82
C ASN A 133 5.17 -9.34 -9.66
N ASP A 134 3.84 -9.19 -9.77
CA ASP A 134 3.18 -8.10 -10.50
C ASP A 134 3.63 -6.70 -10.01
N TYR A 135 4.18 -6.58 -8.78
CA TYR A 135 4.61 -5.32 -8.15
C TYR A 135 6.11 -5.19 -7.89
N GLN A 136 6.95 -6.14 -8.32
CA GLN A 136 8.41 -6.04 -8.14
C GLN A 136 9.08 -5.29 -9.30
N LYS A 137 10.16 -4.55 -9.00
CA LYS A 137 10.89 -3.72 -9.98
C LYS A 137 11.27 -4.44 -11.29
N GLY A 138 11.61 -5.73 -11.22
CA GLY A 138 12.06 -6.51 -12.39
C GLY A 138 10.95 -7.26 -13.13
N THR A 139 9.78 -7.43 -12.52
CA THR A 139 8.70 -8.29 -13.01
C THR A 139 7.35 -7.57 -13.06
N ALA A 140 7.35 -6.25 -12.84
CA ALA A 140 6.13 -5.47 -12.71
C ALA A 140 5.20 -5.68 -13.91
N ALA A 141 3.94 -5.96 -13.62
CA ALA A 141 2.88 -6.08 -14.63
C ALA A 141 2.44 -4.72 -15.17
N PHE A 142 2.83 -3.63 -14.49
CA PHE A 142 2.42 -2.26 -14.74
C PHE A 142 3.63 -1.36 -15.04
N ASP A 143 3.38 -0.20 -15.63
CA ASP A 143 4.42 0.82 -15.81
C ASP A 143 4.45 1.72 -14.57
N LEU A 144 5.64 1.87 -13.98
CA LEU A 144 5.86 2.79 -12.87
C LEU A 144 5.87 4.22 -13.42
N VAL A 145 4.90 5.04 -13.00
CA VAL A 145 4.82 6.45 -13.41
C VAL A 145 5.75 7.29 -12.56
N ASP A 146 5.63 7.16 -11.24
CA ASP A 146 6.48 7.85 -10.30
C ASP A 146 6.50 7.13 -8.94
N LYS A 147 7.38 7.62 -8.08
CA LYS A 147 7.49 7.19 -6.69
C LYS A 147 7.82 8.38 -5.81
N ILE A 148 7.29 8.37 -4.60
CA ILE A 148 7.64 9.32 -3.54
C ILE A 148 8.12 8.55 -2.31
N LEU A 149 8.89 9.24 -1.47
CA LEU A 149 9.35 8.72 -0.19
C LEU A 149 8.73 9.56 0.90
N VAL A 150 8.07 8.91 1.86
CA VAL A 150 7.53 9.58 3.04
C VAL A 150 8.32 9.12 4.26
N ARG A 151 8.85 10.08 5.01
CA ARG A 151 9.66 9.84 6.21
C ARG A 151 8.82 10.03 7.46
N GLY A 152 8.95 9.12 8.41
CA GLY A 152 8.31 9.28 9.71
C GLY A 152 8.90 10.41 10.53
N ILE A 153 8.01 11.16 11.19
CA ILE A 153 8.35 12.28 12.08
C ILE A 153 7.80 12.05 13.48
N LYS A 154 7.27 10.86 13.78
CA LYS A 154 6.47 10.64 15.00
C LYS A 154 7.27 11.05 16.24
N MET A 155 6.75 12.07 16.91
CA MET A 155 7.25 12.62 18.15
C MET A 155 7.18 11.56 19.26
N SER A 156 8.20 11.58 20.12
CA SER A 156 8.26 10.90 21.42
C SER A 156 6.97 11.00 22.22
#